data_AF-A0A0S8DM55-F1
#
_entry.id   AF-A0A0S8DM55-F1
#
_cell.length_a   1.000
_cell.length_b   1.000
_cell.length_c   1.000
_cell.angle_alpha   90.00
_cell.angle_beta   90.00
_cell.angle_gamma   90.00
#
_symmetry.space_group_name_H-M   'P 1'
#
loop_
_entity.id
_entity.type
_entity.pdbx_description
1 polymer ?
#
loop_
_entity_poly.entity_id
_entity_poly.type
_entity_poly.pdbx_seq_one_letter_code
_entity_poly.pdbx_strand_id
1 'polypeptide(L)'
;MKINISVSVFFVFLLFLLFLTGNERSAEAQEYGGGPIVFIKPVRAVIFEHRFHLGQKFDCQSCHPGLFGQKAGEVEKKEDFTMAAFNQGKYCGKCHDGTIAFSVNTKCNWCHIGVQGHKHLEEYELGPK
;
A
#
# COMPACT_ATOMS: atom_id res chain seq x y z
N MET A 1 18.18 -29.80 -41.82
CA MET A 1 16.75 -29.42 -41.70
C MET A 1 16.71 -27.94 -41.30
N LYS A 2 16.35 -27.03 -42.22
CA LYS A 2 16.29 -25.58 -41.95
C LYS A 2 14.88 -25.23 -41.49
N ILE A 3 14.72 -24.88 -40.21
CA ILE A 3 13.43 -24.52 -39.63
C ILE A 3 13.16 -23.05 -39.98
N ASN A 4 12.23 -22.79 -40.91
CA ASN A 4 11.79 -21.45 -41.26
C ASN A 4 10.66 -21.04 -40.31
N ILE A 5 11.02 -20.42 -39.18
CA ILE A 5 10.06 -19.89 -38.22
C ILE A 5 9.45 -18.64 -38.85
N SER A 6 8.17 -18.70 -39.21
CA SER A 6 7.43 -17.55 -39.75
C SER A 6 7.47 -16.40 -38.75
N VAL A 7 7.69 -15.17 -39.23
CA VAL A 7 7.73 -13.94 -38.43
C VAL A 7 6.48 -13.82 -37.53
N SER A 8 5.33 -14.33 -37.99
CA SER A 8 4.09 -14.37 -37.21
C SER A 8 4.17 -15.30 -35.98
N VAL A 9 4.87 -16.43 -36.07
CA VAL A 9 5.04 -17.37 -34.94
C VAL A 9 5.95 -16.75 -33.88
N PHE A 10 6.99 -16.02 -34.30
CA PHE A 10 7.85 -15.27 -33.40
C PHE A 10 7.08 -14.16 -32.69
N PHE A 11 6.21 -13.44 -33.41
CA PHE A 11 5.39 -12.37 -32.84
C PHE A 11 4.36 -12.89 -31.82
N VAL A 12 3.71 -14.03 -32.10
CA VAL A 12 2.77 -14.67 -31.17
C VAL A 12 3.49 -15.14 -29.90
N PHE A 13 4.68 -15.70 -30.04
CA PHE A 13 5.47 -16.14 -28.89
C PHE A 13 5.95 -14.95 -28.03
N LEU A 14 6.35 -13.85 -28.67
CA LEU A 14 6.75 -12.61 -27.98
C LEU A 14 5.57 -11.97 -27.23
N LEU A 15 4.39 -11.94 -27.82
CA LEU A 15 3.16 -11.45 -27.18
C LEU A 15 2.76 -12.34 -25.99
N PHE A 16 2.88 -13.66 -26.12
CA PHE A 16 2.59 -14.59 -25.02
C PHE A 16 3.56 -14.42 -23.84
N LEU A 17 4.85 -14.21 -24.12
CA LEU A 17 5.86 -13.90 -23.09
C LEU A 17 5.56 -12.58 -22.35
N LEU A 18 5.13 -11.54 -23.06
CA LEU A 18 4.74 -10.25 -22.46
C LEU A 18 3.52 -10.38 -21.54
N PHE A 19 2.55 -11.24 -21.89
CA PHE A 19 1.38 -11.52 -21.05
C PHE A 19 1.74 -12.24 -19.74
N LEU A 20 2.75 -13.11 -19.74
CA LEU A 20 3.18 -13.82 -18.54
C LEU A 20 3.86 -12.89 -17.52
N THR A 21 4.67 -11.92 -17.98
CA THR A 21 5.40 -11.02 -17.07
C THR A 21 4.53 -9.89 -16.49
N GLY A 22 3.41 -9.54 -17.15
CA GLY A 22 2.54 -8.44 -16.72
C GLY A 22 1.66 -8.74 -15.50
N ASN A 23 1.51 -10.00 -15.12
CA ASN A 23 0.50 -10.43 -14.14
C ASN A 23 1.05 -10.61 -12.70
N GLU A 24 2.37 -10.70 -12.53
CA GLU A 24 2.97 -11.06 -11.24
C GLU A 24 2.90 -9.95 -10.18
N ARG A 25 3.11 -8.69 -10.57
CA ARG A 25 3.12 -7.54 -9.64
C ARG A 25 1.74 -7.25 -9.04
N SER A 26 0.68 -7.50 -9.81
CA SER A 26 -0.71 -7.35 -9.37
C SER A 26 -1.12 -8.46 -8.40
N ALA A 27 -0.59 -9.68 -8.57
CA ALA A 27 -0.87 -10.80 -7.68
C ALA A 27 -0.25 -10.62 -6.29
N GLU A 28 0.99 -10.12 -6.20
CA GLU A 28 1.65 -9.85 -4.92
C GLU A 28 0.95 -8.74 -4.13
N ALA A 29 0.55 -7.65 -4.78
CA ALA A 29 -0.20 -6.57 -4.11
C ALA A 29 -1.55 -7.08 -3.57
N GLN A 30 -2.22 -7.98 -4.28
CA GLN A 30 -3.49 -8.58 -3.88
C GLN A 30 -3.32 -9.50 -2.65
N GLU A 31 -2.20 -10.21 -2.53
CA GLU A 31 -1.88 -11.06 -1.37
C GLU A 31 -1.88 -10.26 -0.06
N TYR A 32 -1.36 -9.04 -0.10
CA TYR A 32 -1.27 -8.14 1.06
C TYR A 32 -2.40 -7.10 1.12
N GLY A 33 -3.53 -7.29 0.45
CA GLY A 33 -4.69 -6.39 0.60
C GLY A 33 -4.61 -5.07 -0.18
N GLY A 34 -3.86 -5.03 -1.29
CA GLY A 34 -3.89 -3.93 -2.25
C GLY A 34 -2.71 -2.95 -2.18
N GLY A 35 -1.55 -3.40 -1.67
CA GLY A 35 -0.33 -2.58 -1.62
C GLY A 35 -0.34 -1.46 -0.57
N PRO A 36 0.61 -0.52 -0.63
CA PRO A 36 0.63 0.65 0.25
C PRO A 36 -0.53 1.61 -0.03
N ILE A 37 -1.00 2.27 1.02
CA ILE A 37 -2.00 3.34 0.93
C ILE A 37 -1.31 4.65 1.30
N VAL A 38 -1.49 5.68 0.48
CA VAL A 38 -1.09 7.05 0.82
C VAL A 38 -2.34 7.88 1.07
N PHE A 39 -2.58 8.25 2.32
CA PHE A 39 -3.63 9.20 2.68
C PHE A 39 -3.20 10.63 2.34
N ILE A 40 -4.15 11.39 1.81
CA ILE A 40 -3.96 12.79 1.39
C ILE A 40 -4.75 13.78 2.24
N LYS A 41 -5.60 13.29 3.15
CA LYS A 41 -6.38 14.10 4.09
C LYS A 41 -6.29 13.52 5.51
N PRO A 42 -6.38 14.36 6.56
CA PRO A 42 -6.44 15.83 6.52
C PRO A 42 -5.11 16.50 6.16
N VAL A 43 -4.00 15.76 6.21
CA VAL A 43 -2.68 16.20 5.77
C VAL A 43 -2.19 15.31 4.63
N ARG A 44 -1.39 15.88 3.71
CA ARG A 44 -0.89 15.14 2.55
C ARG A 44 0.22 14.16 2.94
N ALA A 45 0.25 13.04 2.23
CA ALA A 45 1.34 12.07 2.23
C ALA A 45 1.56 11.39 3.59
N VAL A 46 0.53 10.65 4.04
CA VAL A 46 0.65 9.72 5.16
C VAL A 46 0.60 8.29 4.63
N ILE A 47 1.66 7.53 4.83
CA ILE A 47 1.77 6.17 4.30
C ILE A 47 1.24 5.12 5.29
N PHE A 48 0.60 4.09 4.74
CA PHE A 48 0.26 2.86 5.43
C PHE A 48 0.68 1.66 4.57
N GLU A 49 1.44 0.73 5.16
CA GLU A 49 2.05 -0.41 4.48
C GLU A 49 1.42 -1.72 4.96
N HIS A 50 0.49 -2.31 4.21
CA HIS A 50 -0.18 -3.55 4.62
C HIS A 50 0.82 -4.69 4.91
N ARG A 51 1.81 -4.88 4.02
CA ARG A 51 2.81 -5.95 4.17
C ARG A 51 3.55 -5.86 5.50
N PHE A 52 3.87 -4.66 5.94
CA PHE A 52 4.52 -4.45 7.24
C PHE A 52 3.60 -4.85 8.40
N HIS A 53 2.34 -4.42 8.37
CA HIS A 53 1.37 -4.69 9.43
C HIS A 53 0.99 -6.18 9.51
N LEU A 54 0.74 -6.83 8.37
CA LEU A 54 0.46 -8.27 8.32
C LEU A 54 1.67 -9.10 8.80
N GLY A 55 2.88 -8.61 8.56
CA GLY A 55 4.11 -9.19 9.11
C GLY A 55 4.24 -9.14 10.64
N GLN A 56 3.44 -8.34 11.34
CA GLN A 56 3.45 -8.21 12.81
C GLN A 56 2.43 -9.13 13.51
N LYS A 57 2.08 -10.28 12.89
CA LYS A 57 1.07 -11.24 13.40
C LYS A 57 -0.36 -10.68 13.44
N PHE A 58 -0.64 -9.64 12.65
CA PHE A 58 -2.01 -9.20 12.39
C PHE A 58 -2.57 -9.87 11.15
N ASP A 59 -3.88 -10.04 11.13
CA ASP A 59 -4.63 -10.54 9.99
C ASP A 59 -5.62 -9.49 9.48
N CYS A 60 -6.34 -9.81 8.40
CA CYS A 60 -7.32 -8.90 7.80
C CYS A 60 -8.40 -8.45 8.81
N GLN A 61 -8.79 -9.34 9.72
CA GLN A 61 -9.85 -9.08 10.71
C GLN A 61 -9.38 -8.21 11.88
N SER A 62 -8.07 -8.13 12.09
CA SER A 62 -7.46 -7.23 13.08
C SER A 62 -7.76 -5.76 12.77
N CYS A 63 -7.98 -5.42 11.50
CA CYS A 63 -8.27 -4.06 11.05
C CYS A 63 -9.67 -3.90 10.45
N HIS A 64 -10.14 -4.88 9.67
CA HIS A 64 -11.36 -4.79 8.89
C HIS A 64 -12.49 -5.67 9.44
N PRO A 65 -13.75 -5.23 9.32
CA PRO A 65 -14.18 -3.89 8.94
C PRO A 65 -14.14 -2.88 10.11
N GLY A 66 -13.63 -3.30 11.28
CA GLY A 66 -13.76 -2.58 12.54
C GLY A 66 -13.07 -1.22 12.58
N LEU A 67 -11.74 -1.19 12.50
CA LEU A 67 -10.96 0.06 12.55
C LEU A 67 -11.01 0.80 11.22
N PHE A 68 -11.01 0.04 10.12
CA PHE A 68 -10.95 0.57 8.76
C PHE A 68 -11.94 -0.17 7.85
N GLY A 69 -12.57 0.57 6.92
CA GLY A 69 -13.26 -0.04 5.78
C GLY A 69 -12.24 -0.61 4.78
N GLN A 70 -12.66 -1.58 3.98
CA GLN A 70 -11.78 -2.22 2.98
C GLN A 70 -11.43 -1.30 1.80
N LYS A 71 -12.21 -0.23 1.60
CA LYS A 71 -11.95 0.73 0.52
C LYS A 71 -10.84 1.70 0.92
N ALA A 72 -9.73 1.65 0.18
CA ALA A 72 -8.61 2.58 0.36
C ALA A 72 -9.09 4.06 0.31
N GLY A 73 -8.58 4.88 1.24
CA GLY A 73 -8.93 6.29 1.34
C GLY A 73 -10.37 6.59 1.78
N GLU A 74 -11.17 5.59 2.18
CA GLU A 74 -12.51 5.86 2.70
C GLU A 74 -12.46 6.53 4.08
N VAL A 75 -11.58 6.05 4.95
CA VAL A 75 -11.48 6.51 6.34
C VAL A 75 -11.07 7.98 6.47
N GLU A 76 -10.25 8.50 5.55
CA GLU A 76 -9.78 9.90 5.58
C GLU A 76 -10.88 10.93 5.27
N LYS A 77 -12.08 10.48 4.91
CA LYS A 77 -13.27 11.32 4.75
C LYS A 77 -14.01 11.56 6.06
N LYS A 78 -13.69 10.79 7.11
CA LYS A 78 -14.32 10.93 8.43
C LYS A 78 -13.74 12.14 9.15
N GLU A 79 -14.61 12.95 9.76
CA GLU A 79 -14.21 14.15 10.50
C GLU A 79 -13.32 13.84 11.70
N ASP A 80 -13.49 12.66 12.32
CA ASP A 80 -12.68 12.23 13.45
C ASP A 80 -11.39 11.49 13.04
N PHE A 81 -11.03 11.45 11.76
CA PHE A 81 -9.74 10.92 11.30
C PHE A 81 -8.60 11.92 11.54
N THR A 82 -8.29 12.15 12.82
CA THR A 82 -7.34 13.17 13.28
C THR A 82 -6.39 12.62 14.35
N MET A 83 -5.23 13.25 14.52
CA MET A 83 -4.28 12.89 15.58
C MET A 83 -4.91 12.94 16.98
N ALA A 84 -5.86 13.85 17.23
CA ALA A 84 -6.58 13.93 18.49
C ALA A 84 -7.39 12.65 18.77
N ALA A 85 -8.08 12.12 17.77
CA ALA A 85 -8.77 10.84 17.88
C ALA A 85 -7.79 9.67 18.00
N PHE A 86 -6.64 9.72 17.30
CA PHE A 86 -5.64 8.67 17.37
C PHE A 86 -5.05 8.57 18.78
N ASN A 87 -4.79 9.72 19.41
CA ASN A 87 -4.38 9.80 20.82
C ASN A 87 -5.39 9.21 21.82
N GLN A 88 -6.66 9.08 21.40
CA GLN A 88 -7.72 8.45 22.19
C GLN A 88 -7.91 6.97 21.85
N GLY A 89 -6.95 6.34 21.14
CA GLY A 89 -6.97 4.92 20.83
C GLY A 89 -7.82 4.55 19.61
N LYS A 90 -8.17 5.52 18.75
CA LYS A 90 -8.86 5.26 17.48
C LYS A 90 -7.86 5.07 16.33
N TYR A 91 -8.29 4.38 15.27
CA TYR A 91 -7.55 4.24 14.02
C TYR A 91 -6.10 3.75 14.26
N CYS A 92 -5.09 4.48 13.76
CA CYS A 92 -3.68 4.17 13.93
C CYS A 92 -3.31 4.03 15.42
N GLY A 93 -3.84 4.90 16.27
CA GLY A 93 -3.54 4.93 17.70
C GLY A 93 -4.16 3.79 18.51
N LYS A 94 -5.00 2.94 17.90
CA LYS A 94 -5.45 1.70 18.55
C LYS A 94 -4.29 0.77 18.90
N CYS A 95 -3.25 0.78 18.07
CA CYS A 95 -2.03 -0.02 18.26
C CYS A 95 -0.79 0.86 18.43
N HIS A 96 -0.73 2.03 17.79
CA HIS A 96 0.33 3.02 18.00
C HIS A 96 0.09 3.84 19.28
N ASP A 97 -0.02 3.13 20.41
CA ASP A 97 -0.33 3.68 21.73
C ASP A 97 0.91 3.85 22.63
N GLY A 98 2.06 3.32 22.22
CA GLY A 98 3.30 3.29 23.01
C GLY A 98 3.54 1.97 23.75
N THR A 99 2.59 1.04 23.70
CA THR A 99 2.67 -0.29 24.33
C THR A 99 2.70 -1.40 23.29
N ILE A 100 1.74 -1.43 22.36
CA ILE A 100 1.68 -2.42 21.28
C ILE A 100 2.69 -2.06 20.18
N ALA A 101 2.72 -0.79 19.80
CA ALA A 101 3.68 -0.22 18.87
C ALA A 101 4.12 1.18 19.36
N PHE A 102 5.04 1.82 18.63
CA PHE A 102 5.45 3.19 18.96
C PHE A 102 4.23 4.14 18.96
N SER A 103 4.21 5.09 19.90
CA SER A 103 3.09 6.02 20.03
C SER A 103 2.95 6.92 18.81
N VAL A 104 1.72 7.22 18.39
CA VAL A 104 1.40 8.21 17.34
C VAL A 104 1.94 9.62 17.64
N ASN A 105 2.31 9.91 18.90
CA ASN A 105 2.94 11.18 19.28
C ASN A 105 4.46 11.18 19.08
N THR A 106 5.02 10.12 18.52
CA THR A 106 6.46 9.95 18.30
C THR A 106 6.72 9.55 16.86
N LYS A 107 7.97 9.72 16.39
CA LYS A 107 8.41 9.26 15.05
C LYS A 107 7.51 9.77 13.92
N CYS A 108 7.14 11.05 13.94
CA CYS A 108 6.15 11.62 13.01
C CYS A 108 6.46 11.32 11.53
N ASN A 109 7.75 11.33 11.15
CA ASN A 109 8.22 11.08 9.79
C ASN A 109 8.12 9.62 9.32
N TRP A 110 7.74 8.68 10.19
CA TRP A 110 7.53 7.28 9.81
C TRP A 110 6.20 7.07 9.11
N CYS A 111 5.19 7.89 9.45
CA CYS A 111 3.91 7.91 8.75
C CYS A 111 3.84 9.12 7.80
N HIS A 112 4.24 10.31 8.26
CA HIS A 112 4.16 11.56 7.50
C HIS A 112 5.40 11.76 6.64
N ILE A 113 5.41 11.17 5.45
CA ILE A 113 6.57 11.16 4.54
C ILE A 113 6.74 12.47 3.75
N GLY A 114 5.73 13.34 3.79
CA GLY A 114 5.74 14.63 3.11
C GLY A 114 5.77 14.52 1.58
N VAL A 115 5.87 15.68 0.92
CA VAL A 115 5.82 15.76 -0.56
C VAL A 115 6.95 14.98 -1.23
N GLN A 116 8.16 15.04 -0.66
CA GLN A 116 9.32 14.33 -1.23
C GLN A 116 9.20 12.81 -1.06
N GLY A 117 8.76 12.35 0.11
CA GLY A 117 8.52 10.92 0.31
C GLY A 117 7.43 10.39 -0.63
N HIS A 118 6.37 11.16 -0.86
CA HIS A 118 5.33 10.76 -1.80
C HIS A 118 5.82 10.65 -3.25
N LYS A 119 6.60 11.63 -3.72
CA LYS A 119 7.23 11.56 -5.05
C LYS A 119 8.10 10.32 -5.20
N HIS A 120 8.88 10.01 -4.17
CA HIS A 120 9.74 8.83 -4.18
C HIS A 120 8.94 7.52 -4.25
N LEU A 121 7.80 7.43 -3.55
CA LEU A 121 6.90 6.28 -3.69
C LEU A 121 6.30 6.17 -5.09
N GLU A 122 5.83 7.28 -5.66
CA GLU A 122 5.33 7.28 -7.05
C GLU A 122 6.39 6.78 -8.03
N GLU A 123 7.64 7.24 -7.88
CA GLU A 123 8.77 6.80 -8.70
C GLU A 123 9.10 5.31 -8.49
N TYR A 124 9.00 4.79 -7.26
CA TYR A 124 9.24 3.38 -6.97
C TYR A 124 8.14 2.46 -7.53
N GLU A 125 6.89 2.91 -7.50
CA GLU A 125 5.73 2.14 -7.97
C GLU A 125 5.56 2.19 -9.49
N LEU A 126 5.76 3.36 -10.10
CA LEU A 126 5.48 3.64 -11.50
C LEU A 126 6.73 3.74 -12.38
N GLY A 127 7.92 3.66 -11.78
CA GLY A 127 9.19 3.95 -12.43
C GLY A 127 9.52 5.44 -12.46
N PRO A 128 10.77 5.81 -12.78
CA PRO A 128 11.16 7.21 -12.93
C PRO A 128 10.31 7.87 -14.03
N LYS A 129 9.75 9.05 -13.72
CA LYS A 129 9.07 9.89 -14.71
C LYS A 129 10.05 10.56 -15.65
#